data_AF-A0A193C5F2-F1
#
_entry.id   AF-A0A193C5F2-F1
#
_cell.length_a   1.000
_cell.length_b   1.000
_cell.length_c   1.000
_cell.angle_alpha   90.00
_cell.angle_beta   90.00
_cell.angle_gamma   90.00
#
_symmetry.space_group_name_H-M   'P 1'
#
loop_
_entity.id
_entity.type
_entity.pdbx_description
1 polymer ?
#
loop_
_entity_poly.entity_id
_entity_poly.type
_entity_poly.pdbx_seq_one_letter_code
_entity_poly.pdbx_strand_id
1 'polypeptide(L)'
;MEMPGFDLAWRGFNRAQVREFVREVETELRRVAAERDEAIRREEALAARLTAAQEENRELKNTVDRISRVPIAPDALQERSRRMLELTREEAEDITARAAEEAAKAEAERKRVAEDFELAMTLRRAEAMRALAARDEASQARARKLLEDAAEKGERLVAEAREKADEALRLRDDVLKQLVGARELLAQAGTVLAVTVDPKPEVPVQRRSRSEPRAGAEAATTT
;
A
#
# COMPACT_ATOMS: atom_id res chain seq x y z
N MET A 1 -63.56 -36.65 65.43
CA MET A 1 -63.84 -37.52 64.27
C MET A 1 -62.92 -38.71 64.41
N GLU A 2 -63.45 -39.90 64.63
CA GLU A 2 -62.61 -41.11 64.71
C GLU A 2 -62.10 -41.45 63.31
N MET A 3 -60.80 -41.74 63.17
CA MET A 3 -60.27 -42.22 61.91
C MET A 3 -60.66 -43.69 61.75
N PRO A 4 -61.21 -44.12 60.60
CA PRO A 4 -61.60 -45.51 60.40
C PRO A 4 -60.38 -46.43 60.54
N GLY A 5 -60.46 -47.39 61.46
CA GLY A 5 -59.43 -48.40 61.65
C GLY A 5 -59.43 -49.44 60.51
N PHE A 6 -58.29 -50.10 60.33
CA PHE A 6 -58.20 -51.30 59.49
C PHE A 6 -58.48 -52.55 60.34
N ASP A 7 -59.45 -53.35 59.91
CA ASP A 7 -59.76 -54.65 60.52
C ASP A 7 -58.60 -55.65 60.39
N LEU A 8 -58.54 -56.61 61.31
CA LEU A 8 -57.48 -57.61 61.38
C LEU A 8 -57.94 -58.94 60.75
N ALA A 9 -57.26 -59.35 59.68
CA ALA A 9 -57.48 -60.63 59.01
C ALA A 9 -56.28 -61.58 59.15
N TRP A 10 -56.55 -62.90 59.16
CA TRP A 10 -55.50 -63.92 59.10
C TRP A 10 -54.85 -63.89 57.71
N ARG A 11 -53.55 -63.56 57.65
CA ARG A 11 -52.79 -63.11 56.44
C ARG A 11 -53.09 -61.68 55.95
N GLY A 12 -53.45 -60.74 56.84
CA GLY A 12 -53.47 -59.30 56.53
C GLY A 12 -52.07 -58.67 56.34
N PHE A 13 -52.02 -57.42 55.85
CA PHE A 13 -50.80 -56.65 55.63
C PHE A 13 -50.05 -56.29 56.94
N ASN A 14 -48.75 -56.00 56.83
CA ASN A 14 -47.93 -55.60 57.97
C ASN A 14 -48.32 -54.19 58.48
N ARG A 15 -48.82 -54.12 59.73
CA ARG A 15 -49.26 -52.88 60.39
C ARG A 15 -48.17 -51.82 60.56
N ALA A 16 -46.89 -52.15 60.44
CA ALA A 16 -45.81 -51.15 60.37
C ALA A 16 -45.78 -50.50 58.97
N GLN A 17 -45.62 -51.32 57.93
CA GLN A 17 -45.57 -50.91 56.53
C GLN A 17 -46.82 -50.13 56.07
N VAL A 18 -48.02 -50.56 56.48
CA VAL A 18 -49.27 -49.83 56.18
C VAL A 18 -49.26 -48.44 56.81
N ARG A 19 -48.77 -48.29 58.05
CA ARG A 19 -48.64 -46.97 58.71
C ARG A 19 -47.51 -46.12 58.14
N GLU A 20 -46.58 -46.70 57.40
CA GLU A 20 -45.52 -45.98 56.68
C GLU A 20 -46.06 -45.44 55.35
N PHE A 21 -46.64 -46.32 54.53
CA PHE A 21 -47.29 -45.96 53.27
C PHE A 21 -48.44 -44.96 53.45
N VAL A 22 -49.27 -45.08 54.49
CA VAL A 22 -50.31 -44.07 54.77
C VAL A 22 -49.71 -42.70 55.11
N ARG A 23 -48.57 -42.65 55.83
CA ARG A 23 -47.89 -41.36 56.11
C ARG A 23 -47.26 -40.77 54.84
N GLU A 24 -46.69 -41.60 53.98
CA GLU A 24 -46.16 -41.20 52.67
C GLU A 24 -47.26 -40.62 51.75
N VAL A 25 -48.39 -41.33 51.61
CA VAL A 25 -49.56 -40.86 50.87
C VAL A 25 -50.16 -39.59 51.49
N GLU A 26 -50.22 -39.47 52.82
CA GLU A 26 -50.63 -38.22 53.47
C GLU A 26 -49.67 -37.05 53.17
N THR A 27 -48.34 -37.29 53.11
CA THR A 27 -47.38 -36.23 52.75
C THR A 27 -47.51 -35.80 51.30
N GLU A 28 -47.70 -36.73 50.36
CA GLU A 28 -47.92 -36.40 48.95
C GLU A 28 -49.29 -35.73 48.72
N LEU A 29 -50.35 -36.13 49.44
CA LEU A 29 -51.64 -35.43 49.39
C LEU A 29 -51.56 -34.01 49.95
N ARG A 30 -50.80 -33.79 51.04
CA ARG A 30 -50.53 -32.43 51.57
C ARG A 30 -49.73 -31.59 50.57
N ARG A 31 -48.75 -32.20 49.90
CA ARG A 31 -47.95 -31.57 48.85
C ARG A 31 -48.79 -31.15 47.66
N VAL A 32 -49.55 -32.08 47.07
CA VAL A 32 -50.42 -31.81 45.91
C VAL A 32 -51.50 -30.78 46.26
N ALA A 33 -52.03 -30.78 47.50
CA ALA A 33 -52.92 -29.72 47.97
C ALA A 33 -52.22 -28.34 48.01
N ALA A 34 -50.99 -28.26 48.52
CA ALA A 34 -50.22 -27.01 48.55
C ALA A 34 -49.86 -26.50 47.14
N GLU A 35 -49.46 -27.40 46.23
CA GLU A 35 -49.18 -27.09 44.83
C GLU A 35 -50.44 -26.63 44.07
N ARG A 36 -51.59 -27.28 44.30
CA ARG A 36 -52.91 -26.84 43.80
C ARG A 36 -53.27 -25.45 44.33
N ASP A 37 -53.13 -25.22 45.63
CA ASP A 37 -53.52 -23.96 46.25
C ASP A 37 -52.59 -22.82 45.81
N GLU A 38 -51.34 -23.12 45.45
CA GLU A 38 -50.47 -22.15 44.78
C GLU A 38 -50.87 -21.90 43.33
N ALA A 39 -51.26 -22.93 42.58
CA ALA A 39 -51.78 -22.77 41.22
C ALA A 39 -53.04 -21.89 41.19
N ILE A 40 -53.98 -22.09 42.12
CA ILE A 40 -55.18 -21.25 42.28
C ILE A 40 -54.79 -19.79 42.55
N ARG A 41 -53.88 -19.52 43.52
CA ARG A 41 -53.41 -18.15 43.79
C ARG A 41 -52.71 -17.49 42.59
N ARG A 42 -52.01 -18.27 41.76
CA ARG A 42 -51.40 -17.77 40.51
C ARG A 42 -52.48 -17.47 39.45
N GLU A 43 -53.51 -18.30 39.34
CA GLU A 43 -54.65 -18.08 38.44
C GLU A 43 -55.44 -16.82 38.83
N GLU A 44 -55.80 -16.67 40.12
CA GLU A 44 -56.47 -15.48 40.66
C GLU A 44 -55.67 -14.20 40.39
N ALA A 45 -54.34 -14.23 40.60
CA ALA A 45 -53.45 -13.10 40.34
C ALA A 45 -53.33 -12.76 38.84
N LEU A 46 -53.41 -13.75 37.95
CA LEU A 46 -53.42 -13.52 36.50
C LEU A 46 -54.78 -13.01 36.02
N ALA A 47 -55.89 -13.50 36.58
CA ALA A 47 -57.23 -13.02 36.30
C ALA A 47 -57.38 -11.54 36.72
N ALA A 48 -56.93 -11.17 37.92
CA ALA A 48 -56.92 -9.79 38.38
C ALA A 48 -56.11 -8.85 37.46
N ARG A 49 -54.94 -9.30 36.99
CA ARG A 49 -54.12 -8.55 36.00
C ARG A 49 -54.82 -8.42 34.65
N LEU A 50 -55.50 -9.46 34.19
CA LEU A 50 -56.25 -9.43 32.94
C LEU A 50 -57.41 -8.43 33.01
N THR A 51 -58.18 -8.43 34.11
CA THR A 51 -59.26 -7.45 34.34
C THR A 51 -58.72 -6.02 34.36
N ALA A 52 -57.67 -5.75 35.14
CA ALA A 52 -57.06 -4.41 35.20
C ALA A 52 -56.56 -3.94 33.82
N ALA A 53 -55.87 -4.81 33.07
CA ALA A 53 -55.41 -4.50 31.72
C ALA A 53 -56.57 -4.30 30.72
N GLN A 54 -57.70 -5.00 30.89
CA GLN A 54 -58.91 -4.79 30.08
C GLN A 54 -59.62 -3.47 30.41
N GLU A 55 -59.66 -3.08 31.68
CA GLU A 55 -60.20 -1.80 32.14
C GLU A 55 -59.36 -0.63 31.62
N GLU A 56 -58.04 -0.70 31.74
CA GLU A 56 -57.10 0.25 31.13
C GLU A 56 -57.30 0.32 29.60
N ASN A 57 -57.42 -0.82 28.91
CA ASN A 57 -57.65 -0.85 27.46
C ASN A 57 -58.98 -0.17 27.07
N ARG A 58 -60.02 -0.31 27.89
CA ARG A 58 -61.33 0.33 27.70
C ARG A 58 -61.22 1.86 27.91
N GLU A 59 -60.46 2.30 28.90
CA GLU A 59 -60.28 3.73 29.20
C GLU A 59 -59.39 4.43 28.17
N LEU A 60 -58.32 3.77 27.71
CA LEU A 60 -57.51 4.24 26.58
C LEU A 60 -58.34 4.34 25.29
N LYS A 61 -59.19 3.35 24.99
CA LYS A 61 -60.09 3.41 23.82
C LYS A 61 -61.08 4.56 23.92
N ASN A 62 -61.75 4.73 25.06
CA ASN A 62 -62.66 5.86 25.30
C ASN A 62 -61.94 7.22 25.13
N THR A 63 -60.70 7.31 25.57
CA THR A 63 -59.86 8.52 25.45
C THR A 63 -59.48 8.80 23.99
N VAL A 64 -59.04 7.78 23.24
CA VAL A 64 -58.74 7.90 21.80
C VAL A 64 -60.00 8.29 21.01
N ASP A 65 -61.15 7.67 21.31
CA ASP A 65 -62.46 8.00 20.74
C ASP A 65 -62.84 9.46 21.00
N ARG A 66 -62.62 9.98 22.21
CA ARG A 66 -62.85 11.39 22.56
C ARG A 66 -61.97 12.32 21.73
N ILE A 67 -60.69 12.00 21.61
CA ILE A 67 -59.67 12.84 20.93
C ILE A 67 -59.82 12.83 19.40
N SER A 68 -60.29 11.72 18.83
CA SER A 68 -60.35 11.49 17.38
C SER A 68 -61.71 11.77 16.73
N ARG A 69 -62.76 12.04 17.53
CA ARG A 69 -64.10 12.40 17.03
C ARG A 69 -64.08 13.74 16.29
N VAL A 70 -64.94 13.84 15.28
CA VAL A 70 -65.19 15.07 14.52
C VAL A 70 -66.68 15.42 14.66
N PRO A 71 -67.05 16.64 15.13
CA PRO A 71 -66.16 17.70 15.63
C PRO A 71 -65.39 17.31 16.91
N ILE A 72 -64.16 17.80 17.06
CA ILE A 72 -63.34 17.61 18.26
C ILE A 72 -63.87 18.52 19.37
N ALA A 73 -64.02 18.00 20.58
CA ALA A 73 -64.41 18.80 21.74
C ALA A 73 -63.29 19.78 22.17
N PRO A 74 -63.61 20.99 22.68
CA PRO A 74 -62.62 22.04 22.91
C PRO A 74 -61.60 21.73 24.01
N ASP A 75 -61.95 20.85 24.95
CA ASP A 75 -61.05 20.25 25.94
C ASP A 75 -60.11 19.22 25.30
N ALA A 76 -60.67 18.29 24.51
CA ALA A 76 -59.93 17.26 23.78
C ALA A 76 -58.92 17.83 22.78
N LEU A 77 -59.16 19.04 22.25
CA LEU A 77 -58.21 19.76 21.38
C LEU A 77 -56.89 20.09 22.07
N GLN A 78 -56.91 20.42 23.38
CA GLN A 78 -55.70 20.72 24.15
C GLN A 78 -54.87 19.44 24.38
N GLU A 79 -55.55 18.34 24.76
CA GLU A 79 -54.96 17.02 24.92
C GLU A 79 -54.35 16.51 23.60
N ARG A 80 -55.07 16.67 22.48
CA ARG A 80 -54.58 16.34 21.12
C ARG A 80 -53.34 17.13 20.74
N SER A 81 -53.35 18.45 20.96
CA SER A 81 -52.22 19.33 20.64
C SER A 81 -51.00 19.01 21.50
N ARG A 82 -51.21 18.69 22.79
CA ARG A 82 -50.13 18.25 23.68
C ARG A 82 -49.54 16.91 23.21
N ARG A 83 -50.36 15.90 22.91
CA ARG A 83 -49.88 14.61 22.39
C ARG A 83 -49.14 14.74 21.07
N MET A 84 -49.60 15.62 20.17
CA MET A 84 -48.90 15.93 18.92
C MET A 84 -47.54 16.59 19.17
N LEU A 85 -47.44 17.52 20.12
CA LEU A 85 -46.17 18.15 20.49
C LEU A 85 -45.20 17.19 21.22
N GLU A 86 -45.71 16.23 21.99
CA GLU A 86 -44.92 15.14 22.59
C GLU A 86 -44.36 14.24 21.47
N LEU A 87 -45.22 13.71 20.60
CA LEU A 87 -44.81 12.85 19.47
C LEU A 87 -43.84 13.55 18.50
N THR A 88 -44.08 14.80 18.10
CA THR A 88 -43.16 15.51 17.19
C THR A 88 -41.78 15.83 17.81
N ARG A 89 -41.65 15.80 19.15
CA ARG A 89 -40.34 15.87 19.82
C ARG A 89 -39.66 14.52 19.82
N GLU A 90 -40.38 13.47 20.16
CA GLU A 90 -39.90 12.09 20.06
C GLU A 90 -39.41 11.79 18.64
N GLU A 91 -40.18 12.13 17.60
CA GLU A 91 -39.79 12.03 16.19
C GLU A 91 -38.55 12.88 15.83
N ALA A 92 -38.43 14.10 16.36
CA ALA A 92 -37.28 14.97 16.10
C ALA A 92 -36.00 14.48 16.81
N GLU A 93 -36.11 13.95 18.02
CA GLU A 93 -35.03 13.29 18.75
C GLU A 93 -34.59 12.01 18.01
N ASP A 94 -35.53 11.21 17.51
CA ASP A 94 -35.26 10.00 16.72
C ASP A 94 -34.57 10.31 15.38
N ILE A 95 -35.02 11.37 14.68
CA ILE A 95 -34.40 11.84 13.43
C ILE A 95 -32.99 12.39 13.68
N THR A 96 -32.79 13.18 14.73
CA THR A 96 -31.47 13.76 15.04
C THR A 96 -30.49 12.72 15.56
N ALA A 97 -30.95 11.73 16.32
CA ALA A 97 -30.14 10.58 16.75
C ALA A 97 -29.66 9.75 15.55
N ARG A 98 -30.56 9.41 14.61
CA ARG A 98 -30.21 8.67 13.38
C ARG A 98 -29.24 9.47 12.50
N ALA A 99 -29.48 10.77 12.31
CA ALA A 99 -28.58 11.64 11.55
C ALA A 99 -27.18 11.75 12.20
N ALA A 100 -27.09 11.77 13.53
CA ALA A 100 -25.83 11.73 14.26
C ALA A 100 -25.10 10.38 14.12
N GLU A 101 -25.84 9.25 14.16
CA GLU A 101 -25.28 7.91 13.94
C GLU A 101 -24.74 7.74 12.50
N GLU A 102 -25.49 8.21 11.50
CA GLU A 102 -25.07 8.21 10.09
C GLU A 102 -23.86 9.12 9.85
N ALA A 103 -23.83 10.31 10.46
CA ALA A 103 -22.67 11.20 10.40
C ALA A 103 -21.43 10.57 11.03
N ALA A 104 -21.56 9.92 12.19
CA ALA A 104 -20.47 9.23 12.86
C ALA A 104 -19.95 8.03 12.04
N LYS A 105 -20.84 7.25 11.41
CA LYS A 105 -20.48 6.17 10.48
C LYS A 105 -19.70 6.72 9.28
N ALA A 106 -20.19 7.78 8.64
CA ALA A 106 -19.54 8.41 7.49
C ALA A 106 -18.18 9.04 7.84
N GLU A 107 -18.02 9.59 9.04
CA GLU A 107 -16.72 10.09 9.50
C GLU A 107 -15.73 8.95 9.78
N ALA A 108 -16.18 7.86 10.39
CA ALA A 108 -15.36 6.67 10.63
C ALA A 108 -14.93 5.98 9.33
N GLU A 109 -15.80 5.92 8.33
CA GLU A 109 -15.48 5.43 6.99
C GLU A 109 -14.45 6.33 6.29
N ARG A 110 -14.65 7.65 6.29
CA ARG A 110 -13.68 8.62 5.72
C ARG A 110 -12.30 8.51 6.36
N LYS A 111 -12.22 8.30 7.68
CA LYS A 111 -10.95 8.09 8.40
C LYS A 111 -10.23 6.83 7.92
N ARG A 112 -10.93 5.69 7.87
CA ARG A 112 -10.37 4.42 7.34
C ARG A 112 -9.87 4.57 5.90
N VAL A 113 -10.68 5.15 5.02
CA VAL A 113 -10.30 5.36 3.61
C VAL A 113 -9.07 6.29 3.49
N ALA A 114 -8.93 7.30 4.35
CA ALA A 114 -7.73 8.14 4.39
C ALA A 114 -6.49 7.40 4.92
N GLU A 115 -6.65 6.60 5.98
CA GLU A 115 -5.58 5.77 6.56
C GLU A 115 -5.08 4.71 5.57
N ASP A 116 -5.99 3.99 4.90
CA ASP A 116 -5.70 3.03 3.84
C ASP A 116 -5.03 3.69 2.62
N PHE A 117 -5.47 4.90 2.24
CA PHE A 117 -4.88 5.65 1.14
C PHE A 117 -3.44 6.10 1.44
N GLU A 118 -3.18 6.66 2.62
CA GLU A 118 -1.82 7.04 3.03
C GLU A 118 -0.90 5.81 3.16
N LEU A 119 -1.40 4.67 3.64
CA LEU A 119 -0.65 3.41 3.64
C LEU A 119 -0.32 2.95 2.21
N ALA A 120 -1.31 2.94 1.30
CA ALA A 120 -1.09 2.58 -0.09
C ALA A 120 -0.10 3.53 -0.81
N MET A 121 -0.18 4.83 -0.54
CA MET A 121 0.68 5.85 -1.13
C MET A 121 2.11 5.81 -0.58
N THR A 122 2.29 5.55 0.73
CA THR A 122 3.63 5.37 1.32
C THR A 122 4.31 4.10 0.84
N LEU A 123 3.58 2.98 0.73
CA LEU A 123 4.08 1.74 0.11
C LEU A 123 4.49 1.96 -1.35
N ARG A 124 3.60 2.53 -2.18
CA ARG A 124 3.88 2.83 -3.59
C ARG A 124 5.06 3.79 -3.77
N ARG A 125 5.23 4.78 -2.87
CA ARG A 125 6.39 5.68 -2.87
C ARG A 125 7.69 4.94 -2.54
N ALA A 126 7.67 4.05 -1.56
CA ALA A 126 8.82 3.23 -1.20
C ALA A 126 9.22 2.29 -2.36
N GLU A 127 8.26 1.68 -3.05
CA GLU A 127 8.51 0.86 -4.25
C GLU A 127 9.08 1.66 -5.40
N ALA A 128 8.52 2.84 -5.70
CA ALA A 128 9.05 3.74 -6.72
C ALA A 128 10.51 4.18 -6.42
N MET A 129 10.82 4.47 -5.14
CA MET A 129 12.19 4.79 -4.71
C MET A 129 13.15 3.61 -4.89
N ARG A 130 12.74 2.37 -4.55
CA ARG A 130 13.55 1.16 -4.80
C ARG A 130 13.80 0.94 -6.30
N ALA A 131 12.77 1.13 -7.13
CA ALA A 131 12.88 0.97 -8.58
C ALA A 131 13.81 2.01 -9.23
N LEU A 132 13.80 3.26 -8.74
CA LEU A 132 14.76 4.28 -9.15
C LEU A 132 16.19 3.93 -8.71
N ALA A 133 16.40 3.58 -7.44
CA ALA A 133 17.71 3.21 -6.93
C ALA A 133 18.33 2.02 -7.69
N ALA A 134 17.55 0.97 -7.97
CA ALA A 134 17.99 -0.18 -8.75
C ALA A 134 18.29 0.19 -10.22
N ARG A 135 17.55 1.13 -10.82
CA ARG A 135 17.84 1.65 -12.16
C ARG A 135 19.14 2.45 -12.17
N ASP A 136 19.38 3.28 -11.17
CA ASP A 136 20.57 4.12 -11.07
C ASP A 136 21.82 3.28 -10.80
N GLU A 137 21.74 2.27 -9.92
CA GLU A 137 22.80 1.28 -9.72
C GLU A 137 23.10 0.50 -11.01
N ALA A 138 22.07 -0.01 -11.69
CA ALA A 138 22.23 -0.71 -12.98
C ALA A 138 22.68 0.21 -14.13
N SER A 139 22.58 1.53 -13.97
CA SER A 139 23.15 2.54 -14.88
C SER A 139 24.63 2.77 -14.57
N GLN A 140 24.96 3.00 -13.29
CA GLN A 140 26.35 3.15 -12.83
C GLN A 140 27.21 1.92 -13.13
N ALA A 141 26.69 0.70 -12.93
CA ALA A 141 27.40 -0.53 -13.25
C ALA A 141 27.73 -0.64 -14.75
N ARG A 142 26.79 -0.23 -15.63
CA ARG A 142 27.03 -0.16 -17.09
C ARG A 142 28.04 0.92 -17.46
N ALA A 143 27.98 2.09 -16.81
CA ALA A 143 28.94 3.17 -17.04
C ALA A 143 30.36 2.80 -16.60
N ARG A 144 30.52 2.17 -15.44
CA ARG A 144 31.82 1.65 -14.95
C ARG A 144 32.40 0.63 -15.92
N LYS A 145 31.62 -0.39 -16.30
CA LYS A 145 32.07 -1.38 -17.28
C LYS A 145 32.44 -0.74 -18.63
N LEU A 146 31.67 0.24 -19.12
CA LEU A 146 32.00 0.92 -20.38
C LEU A 146 33.33 1.70 -20.28
N LEU A 147 33.64 2.28 -19.12
CA LEU A 147 34.92 2.94 -18.88
C LEU A 147 36.08 1.94 -18.76
N GLU A 148 35.87 0.79 -18.11
CA GLU A 148 36.83 -0.32 -18.03
C GLU A 148 37.12 -0.91 -19.44
N ASP A 149 36.06 -1.26 -20.18
CA ASP A 149 36.10 -1.74 -21.57
C ASP A 149 36.73 -0.72 -22.54
N ALA A 150 36.74 0.57 -22.21
CA ALA A 150 37.35 1.64 -23.01
C ALA A 150 38.80 1.91 -22.60
N ALA A 151 39.12 1.85 -21.30
CA ALA A 151 40.48 1.98 -20.79
C ALA A 151 41.37 0.85 -21.33
N GLU A 152 40.90 -0.41 -21.26
CA GLU A 152 41.65 -1.56 -21.79
C GLU A 152 41.94 -1.41 -23.30
N LYS A 153 40.97 -0.94 -24.08
CA LYS A 153 41.16 -0.67 -25.52
C LYS A 153 42.13 0.49 -25.76
N GLY A 154 42.09 1.53 -24.94
CA GLY A 154 43.05 2.63 -24.98
C GLY A 154 44.48 2.17 -24.69
N GLU A 155 44.67 1.35 -23.65
CA GLU A 155 45.97 0.78 -23.29
C GLU A 155 46.52 -0.12 -24.41
N ARG A 156 45.69 -1.00 -24.98
CA ARG A 156 46.06 -1.85 -26.13
C ARG A 156 46.49 -1.02 -27.35
N LEU A 157 45.70 0.00 -27.73
CA LEU A 157 46.03 0.88 -28.86
C LEU A 157 47.30 1.70 -28.62
N VAL A 158 47.55 2.15 -27.38
CA VAL A 158 48.78 2.85 -27.00
C VAL A 158 49.99 1.91 -27.00
N ALA A 159 49.83 0.65 -26.61
CA ALA A 159 50.88 -0.37 -26.71
C ALA A 159 51.24 -0.65 -28.18
N GLU A 160 50.26 -0.96 -29.02
CA GLU A 160 50.46 -1.16 -30.47
C GLU A 160 51.13 0.06 -31.14
N ALA A 161 50.74 1.27 -30.76
CA ALA A 161 51.32 2.50 -31.31
C ALA A 161 52.78 2.71 -30.87
N ARG A 162 53.15 2.28 -29.65
CA ARG A 162 54.54 2.29 -29.17
C ARG A 162 55.39 1.25 -29.88
N GLU A 163 54.90 0.03 -30.04
CA GLU A 163 55.61 -1.03 -30.77
C GLU A 163 55.94 -0.59 -32.21
N LYS A 164 54.95 -0.07 -32.94
CA LYS A 164 55.12 0.45 -34.30
C LYS A 164 56.06 1.67 -34.36
N ALA A 165 56.09 2.50 -33.31
CA ALA A 165 57.04 3.60 -33.21
C ALA A 165 58.48 3.11 -32.96
N ASP A 166 58.68 2.13 -32.07
CA ASP A 166 59.98 1.52 -31.80
C ASP A 166 60.53 0.78 -33.04
N GLU A 167 59.67 0.11 -33.81
CA GLU A 167 60.03 -0.46 -35.12
C GLU A 167 60.49 0.61 -36.11
N ALA A 168 59.74 1.71 -36.24
CA ALA A 168 60.11 2.81 -37.13
C ALA A 168 61.43 3.50 -36.71
N LEU A 169 61.69 3.61 -35.40
CA LEU A 169 62.96 4.13 -34.86
C LEU A 169 64.13 3.17 -35.14
N ARG A 170 63.96 1.85 -34.99
CA ARG A 170 64.97 0.85 -35.36
C ARG A 170 65.30 0.91 -36.85
N LEU A 171 64.28 0.92 -37.70
CA LEU A 171 64.44 1.04 -39.16
C LEU A 171 65.18 2.33 -39.56
N ARG A 172 64.84 3.47 -38.94
CA ARG A 172 65.60 4.72 -39.12
C ARG A 172 67.07 4.55 -38.75
N ASP A 173 67.36 3.96 -37.59
CA ASP A 173 68.73 3.84 -37.09
C ASP A 173 69.57 2.85 -37.91
N ASP A 174 68.96 1.81 -38.47
CA ASP A 174 69.63 0.91 -39.42
C ASP A 174 69.87 1.56 -40.79
N VAL A 175 68.93 2.36 -41.30
CA VAL A 175 69.15 3.18 -42.50
C VAL A 175 70.25 4.22 -42.26
N LEU A 176 70.32 4.85 -41.09
CA LEU A 176 71.41 5.77 -40.74
C LEU A 176 72.77 5.06 -40.69
N LYS A 177 72.86 3.85 -40.12
CA LYS A 177 74.08 3.02 -40.18
C LYS A 177 74.47 2.70 -41.62
N GLN A 178 73.52 2.31 -42.47
CA GLN A 178 73.77 2.03 -43.89
C GLN A 178 74.27 3.27 -44.64
N LEU A 179 73.70 4.45 -44.40
CA LEU A 179 74.13 5.71 -45.02
C LEU A 179 75.53 6.15 -44.54
N VAL A 180 75.87 5.94 -43.26
CA VAL A 180 77.22 6.17 -42.74
C VAL A 180 78.22 5.21 -43.37
N GLY A 181 77.93 3.90 -43.39
CA GLY A 181 78.80 2.91 -44.04
C GLY A 181 78.97 3.14 -45.54
N ALA A 182 77.91 3.53 -46.25
CA ALA A 182 77.98 3.92 -47.66
C ALA A 182 78.84 5.18 -47.87
N ARG A 183 78.74 6.19 -46.97
CA ARG A 183 79.60 7.37 -46.98
C ARG A 183 81.06 7.03 -46.69
N GLU A 184 81.35 6.09 -45.78
CA GLU A 184 82.71 5.63 -45.48
C GLU A 184 83.31 4.85 -46.67
N LEU A 185 82.54 3.96 -47.30
CA LEU A 185 82.94 3.27 -48.54
C LEU A 185 83.19 4.26 -49.68
N LEU A 186 82.35 5.29 -49.83
CA LEU A 186 82.57 6.36 -50.81
C LEU A 186 83.78 7.24 -50.47
N ALA A 187 84.11 7.44 -49.19
CA ALA A 187 85.32 8.14 -48.78
C ALA A 187 86.58 7.30 -49.02
N GLN A 188 86.52 5.98 -48.82
CA GLN A 188 87.60 5.03 -49.17
C GLN A 188 87.80 4.95 -50.68
N ALA A 189 86.72 4.83 -51.46
CA ALA A 189 86.79 4.90 -52.92
C ALA A 189 87.31 6.28 -53.39
N GLY A 190 86.89 7.36 -52.73
CA GLY A 190 87.33 8.72 -53.00
C GLY A 190 88.82 8.95 -52.71
N THR A 191 89.39 8.35 -51.66
CA THR A 191 90.84 8.42 -51.40
C THR A 191 91.66 7.51 -52.30
N VAL A 192 91.11 6.38 -52.77
CA VAL A 192 91.71 5.56 -53.84
C VAL A 192 91.68 6.28 -55.20
N LEU A 193 90.64 7.09 -55.45
CA LEU A 193 90.49 7.91 -56.65
C LEU A 193 91.19 9.29 -56.55
N ALA A 194 91.71 9.68 -55.39
CA ALA A 194 92.39 10.97 -55.16
C ALA A 194 93.83 11.01 -55.71
N VAL A 195 94.08 10.33 -56.83
CA VAL A 195 95.31 10.40 -57.60
C VAL A 195 94.97 11.00 -58.96
N THR A 196 95.60 12.14 -59.27
CA THR A 196 95.44 12.97 -60.49
C THR A 196 94.10 13.70 -60.68
N VAL A 197 94.09 15.00 -60.32
CA VAL A 197 93.51 16.07 -61.16
C VAL A 197 94.49 17.24 -61.15
N ASP A 198 95.14 17.52 -62.29
CA ASP A 198 95.89 18.76 -62.53
C ASP A 198 94.94 19.88 -63.02
N PRO A 199 95.29 21.18 -62.89
CA PRO A 199 94.33 22.28 -62.97
C PRO A 199 94.22 22.98 -64.36
N LYS A 200 93.26 23.92 -64.43
CA LYS A 200 93.01 24.95 -65.47
C LYS A 200 92.32 24.49 -66.78
N PRO A 201 91.73 25.42 -67.59
CA PRO A 201 91.72 26.89 -67.47
C PRO A 201 90.33 27.56 -67.35
N GLU A 202 90.35 28.86 -67.04
CA GLU A 202 89.20 29.77 -67.01
C GLU A 202 88.88 30.37 -68.39
N VAL A 203 87.61 30.61 -68.71
CA VAL A 203 87.11 31.49 -69.79
C VAL A 203 85.72 32.07 -69.41
N PRO A 204 85.28 33.23 -69.94
CA PRO A 204 84.60 34.21 -69.10
C PRO A 204 83.13 34.53 -69.42
N VAL A 205 82.40 34.89 -68.35
CA VAL A 205 81.38 35.96 -68.25
C VAL A 205 80.32 36.10 -69.35
N GLN A 206 79.05 35.96 -68.96
CA GLN A 206 78.04 36.94 -69.40
C GLN A 206 76.90 37.15 -68.38
N ARG A 207 76.65 38.42 -68.03
CA ARG A 207 75.45 38.83 -67.26
C ARG A 207 74.22 38.77 -68.16
N ARG A 208 73.08 38.31 -67.62
CA ARG A 208 71.76 38.89 -67.92
C ARG A 208 70.97 39.08 -66.63
N SER A 209 70.27 40.21 -66.56
CA SER A 209 69.56 40.69 -65.37
C SER A 209 68.19 41.23 -65.78
N ARG A 210 67.13 40.82 -65.06
CA ARG A 210 65.70 41.21 -65.09
C ARG A 210 64.83 39.93 -64.99
N SER A 211 63.64 39.93 -64.39
CA SER A 211 63.01 40.92 -63.49
C SER A 211 61.74 40.35 -62.84
N GLU A 212 61.38 40.86 -61.67
CA GLU A 212 60.00 40.86 -61.14
C GLU A 212 59.08 41.82 -61.97
N PRO A 213 57.79 42.08 -61.66
CA PRO A 213 56.96 41.58 -60.54
C PRO A 213 55.47 41.24 -60.88
N ARG A 214 54.68 40.95 -59.81
CA ARG A 214 53.37 41.58 -59.48
C ARG A 214 52.04 40.80 -59.66
N ALA A 215 51.48 40.41 -58.49
CA ALA A 215 50.10 40.59 -57.99
C ALA A 215 48.83 40.01 -58.68
N GLY A 216 47.77 39.86 -57.87
CA GLY A 216 46.43 39.36 -58.20
C GLY A 216 46.14 38.02 -57.48
N ALA A 217 45.34 37.84 -56.41
CA ALA A 217 44.26 38.54 -55.70
C ALA A 217 42.91 37.79 -55.83
N GLU A 218 42.30 37.45 -54.68
CA GLU A 218 40.85 37.17 -54.44
C GLU A 218 40.23 35.94 -55.17
N ALA A 219 39.25 35.20 -54.64
CA ALA A 219 38.63 35.02 -53.31
C ALA A 219 37.96 33.59 -53.29
N ALA A 220 36.95 33.16 -52.51
CA ALA A 220 36.03 33.75 -51.53
C ALA A 220 35.35 32.68 -50.62
N THR A 221 34.73 33.14 -49.51
CA THR A 221 33.49 32.64 -48.85
C THR A 221 33.22 31.15 -48.52
N THR A 222 33.03 30.92 -47.21
CA THR A 222 31.81 30.30 -46.61
C THR A 222 31.51 28.80 -46.82
N THR A 223 31.60 28.01 -45.74
CA THR A 223 30.44 27.60 -44.90
C THR A 223 30.93 27.20 -43.50
#